data_AF-A0A955ZDT7-F1
#
_entry.id   AF-A0A955ZDT7-F1
#
_cell.length_a   1.000
_cell.length_b   1.000
_cell.length_c   1.000
_cell.angle_alpha   90.00
_cell.angle_beta   90.00
_cell.angle_gamma   90.00
#
_symmetry.space_group_name_H-M   'P 1'
#
loop_
_entity.id
_entity.type
_entity.pdbx_description
1 polymer ?
#
loop_
_entity_poly.entity_id
_entity_poly.type
_entity_poly.pdbx_seq_one_letter_code
_entity_poly.pdbx_strand_id
1 'polypeptide(L)'
;MLERAARALLAALVVLLLAAGARAETQSQALRRAEQAERAFDFDGALSAYTEALALAPHSRLSRRAAQRIAYLKDRSEGDFRPLVAFEKQRRVREPNAAQLEAFERQVNGFPAGRVRRESRALIADTFLLRLEQPERAVSAYEAWLAEPGLDDADWMRATNGLAIARARLGDLSGSLDTLKKAGLGARTEATYVELALVRRWARPASFLILGAFVVLGLIFGARKNLLSGLSPLSLFAVAWTAGLPLVIAARHRPETWRTMLFLAPGTALVTLLALLIGPGLERSSQRRVLVVLGVLSHVAVVYLALDHAEALLGLVMSFRRG
;
A
#
# COMPACT_ATOMS: atom_id res chain seq x y z
N MET A 1 -62.04 37.38 20.84
CA MET A 1 -61.91 35.94 20.46
C MET A 1 -60.51 35.60 19.95
N LEU A 2 -59.90 36.42 19.07
CA LEU A 2 -58.55 36.20 18.53
C LEU A 2 -57.44 36.00 19.59
N GLU A 3 -57.44 36.80 20.66
CA GLU A 3 -56.41 36.71 21.71
C GLU A 3 -56.42 35.36 22.46
N ARG A 4 -57.61 34.80 22.72
CA ARG A 4 -57.74 33.49 23.38
C ARG A 4 -57.25 32.36 22.47
N ALA A 5 -57.55 32.44 21.17
CA ALA A 5 -57.07 31.48 20.18
C ALA A 5 -55.54 31.54 20.03
N ALA A 6 -54.95 32.74 20.00
CA ALA A 6 -53.50 32.92 19.94
C ALA A 6 -52.79 32.35 21.19
N ARG A 7 -53.32 32.59 22.40
CA ARG A 7 -52.77 32.02 23.64
C ARG A 7 -52.86 30.50 23.67
N ALA A 8 -53.96 29.92 23.21
CA ALA A 8 -54.12 28.46 23.14
C ALA A 8 -53.14 27.83 22.13
N LEU A 9 -52.96 28.44 20.96
CA LEU A 9 -52.03 27.97 19.93
C LEU A 9 -50.57 28.08 20.40
N LEU A 10 -50.21 29.17 21.09
CA LEU A 10 -48.90 29.33 21.70
C LEU A 10 -48.64 28.27 22.78
N ALA A 11 -49.61 28.03 23.68
CA ALA A 11 -49.50 27.00 24.70
C ALA A 11 -49.33 25.59 24.10
N ALA A 12 -50.11 25.27 23.06
CA ALA A 12 -49.98 24.00 22.34
C ALA A 12 -48.61 23.85 21.68
N LEU A 13 -48.09 24.91 21.06
CA LEU A 13 -46.75 24.93 20.46
C LEU A 13 -45.65 24.70 21.51
N VAL A 14 -45.73 25.37 22.68
CA VAL A 14 -44.76 25.20 23.78
C VAL A 14 -44.78 23.76 24.30
N VAL A 15 -45.96 23.17 24.52
CA VAL A 15 -46.09 21.76 24.94
C VAL A 15 -45.48 20.82 23.89
N LEU A 16 -45.72 21.08 22.60
CA LEU A 16 -45.18 20.27 21.51
C LEU A 16 -43.64 20.36 21.41
N LEU A 17 -43.07 21.55 21.63
CA LEU A 17 -41.63 21.77 21.67
C LEU A 17 -40.97 21.09 22.89
N LEU A 18 -41.58 21.16 24.07
CA LEU A 18 -41.09 20.48 25.28
C LEU A 18 -41.14 18.96 25.12
N ALA A 19 -42.24 18.42 24.57
CA ALA A 19 -42.37 17.00 24.28
C ALA A 19 -41.34 16.53 23.23
N ALA A 20 -41.07 17.35 22.21
CA ALA A 20 -40.02 17.07 21.22
C ALA A 20 -38.62 17.05 21.87
N GLY A 21 -38.33 17.99 22.76
CA GLY A 21 -37.07 18.04 23.53
C GLY A 21 -36.87 16.81 24.42
N ALA A 22 -37.89 16.42 25.19
CA ALA A 22 -37.85 15.22 26.03
C ALA A 22 -37.66 13.93 25.23
N ARG A 23 -38.30 13.81 24.05
CA ARG A 23 -38.10 12.69 23.11
C ARG A 23 -36.68 12.65 22.54
N ALA A 24 -36.12 13.82 22.21
CA ALA A 24 -34.74 13.90 21.71
C ALA A 24 -33.73 13.48 22.79
N GLU A 25 -33.93 13.92 24.03
CA GLU A 25 -33.07 13.54 25.15
C GLU A 25 -33.15 12.02 25.44
N THR A 26 -34.36 11.46 25.52
CA THR A 26 -34.56 10.01 25.72
C THR A 26 -33.98 9.18 24.57
N GLN A 27 -34.15 9.61 23.32
CA GLN A 27 -33.50 8.96 22.17
C GLN A 27 -31.97 9.00 22.30
N SER A 28 -31.40 10.13 22.73
CA SER A 28 -29.96 10.26 22.93
C SER A 28 -29.44 9.34 24.04
N GLN A 29 -30.22 9.15 25.11
CA GLN A 29 -29.90 8.24 26.21
C GLN A 29 -29.93 6.79 25.76
N ALA A 30 -30.95 6.37 24.99
CA ALA A 30 -31.01 5.04 24.40
C ALA A 30 -29.81 4.74 23.49
N LEU A 31 -29.38 5.72 22.67
CA LEU A 31 -28.15 5.58 21.87
C LEU A 31 -26.89 5.45 22.72
N ARG A 32 -26.73 6.26 23.79
CA ARG A 32 -25.58 6.14 24.70
C ARG A 32 -25.52 4.75 25.35
N ARG A 33 -26.68 4.21 25.77
CA ARG A 33 -26.80 2.85 26.30
C ARG A 33 -26.40 1.80 25.26
N ALA A 34 -26.88 1.92 24.02
CA ALA A 34 -26.53 1.02 22.93
C ALA A 34 -25.01 1.00 22.65
N GLU A 35 -24.39 2.18 22.57
CA GLU A 35 -22.93 2.32 22.39
C GLU A 35 -22.13 1.78 23.58
N GLN A 36 -22.65 1.87 24.80
CA GLN A 36 -22.02 1.28 25.97
C GLN A 36 -22.10 -0.26 25.93
N ALA A 37 -23.26 -0.81 25.55
CA ALA A 37 -23.45 -2.26 25.38
C ALA A 37 -22.52 -2.83 24.29
N GLU A 38 -22.40 -2.17 23.14
CA GLU A 38 -21.44 -2.56 22.10
C GLU A 38 -19.98 -2.53 22.59
N ARG A 39 -19.61 -1.51 23.38
CA ARG A 39 -18.26 -1.41 23.97
C ARG A 39 -17.98 -2.57 24.92
N ALA A 40 -19.00 -3.03 25.63
CA ALA A 40 -18.97 -4.20 26.52
C ALA A 40 -19.11 -5.55 25.78
N PHE A 41 -19.24 -5.55 24.44
CA PHE A 41 -19.54 -6.72 23.61
C PHE A 41 -20.89 -7.38 23.89
N ASP A 42 -21.83 -6.67 24.50
CA ASP A 42 -23.23 -7.06 24.65
C ASP A 42 -24.02 -6.61 23.41
N PHE A 43 -23.91 -7.37 22.33
CA PHE A 43 -24.51 -7.01 21.05
C PHE A 43 -26.03 -7.19 21.02
N ASP A 44 -26.57 -8.11 21.82
CA ASP A 44 -28.03 -8.27 22.01
C ASP A 44 -28.59 -7.04 22.73
N GLY A 45 -27.99 -6.63 23.84
CA GLY A 45 -28.36 -5.42 24.57
C GLY A 45 -28.22 -4.16 23.70
N ALA A 46 -27.15 -4.08 22.91
CA ALA A 46 -26.95 -3.00 21.95
C ALA A 46 -28.05 -2.95 20.89
N LEU A 47 -28.39 -4.08 20.27
CA LEU A 47 -29.44 -4.19 19.25
C LEU A 47 -30.80 -3.74 19.81
N SER A 48 -31.13 -4.17 21.03
CA SER A 48 -32.35 -3.75 21.72
C SER A 48 -32.39 -2.24 21.94
N ALA A 49 -31.31 -1.65 22.49
CA ALA A 49 -31.22 -0.23 22.77
C ALA A 49 -31.23 0.65 21.49
N TYR A 50 -30.63 0.21 20.38
CA TYR A 50 -30.77 0.91 19.10
C TYR A 50 -32.19 0.84 18.56
N THR A 51 -32.87 -0.29 18.72
CA THR A 51 -34.27 -0.45 18.27
C THR A 51 -35.20 0.47 19.07
N GLU A 52 -34.98 0.58 20.38
CA GLU A 52 -35.66 1.56 21.24
C GLU A 52 -35.40 3.00 20.77
N ALA A 53 -34.14 3.35 20.52
CA ALA A 53 -33.77 4.67 20.02
C ALA A 53 -34.44 5.00 18.67
N LEU A 54 -34.55 4.02 17.77
CA LEU A 54 -35.24 4.17 16.48
C LEU A 54 -36.74 4.42 16.67
N ALA A 55 -37.39 3.70 17.60
CA ALA A 55 -38.82 3.83 17.87
C ALA A 55 -39.20 5.18 18.50
N LEU A 56 -38.34 5.77 19.34
CA LEU A 56 -38.62 7.04 20.03
C LEU A 56 -38.78 8.24 19.09
N ALA A 57 -38.02 8.29 18.00
CA ALA A 57 -38.15 9.34 16.98
C ALA A 57 -37.70 8.84 15.59
N PRO A 58 -38.57 8.15 14.84
CA PRO A 58 -38.22 7.44 13.60
C PRO A 58 -37.67 8.32 12.47
N HIS A 59 -38.03 9.60 12.45
CA HIS A 59 -37.63 10.54 11.38
C HIS A 59 -36.44 11.44 11.78
N SER A 60 -35.84 11.22 12.95
CA SER A 60 -34.71 12.05 13.40
C SER A 60 -33.41 11.70 12.65
N ARG A 61 -32.40 12.59 12.71
CA ARG A 61 -31.07 12.24 12.17
C ARG A 61 -30.43 11.06 12.92
N LEU A 62 -30.71 10.95 14.21
CA LEU A 62 -30.22 9.90 15.11
C LEU A 62 -30.83 8.53 14.77
N SER A 63 -32.07 8.50 14.30
CA SER A 63 -32.75 7.27 13.89
C SER A 63 -32.06 6.60 12.70
N ARG A 64 -31.56 7.38 11.73
CA ARG A 64 -30.79 6.84 10.59
C ARG A 64 -29.52 6.13 11.05
N ARG A 65 -28.83 6.70 12.05
CA ARG A 65 -27.64 6.07 12.66
C ARG A 65 -28.03 4.78 13.37
N ALA A 66 -29.09 4.78 14.16
CA ALA A 66 -29.61 3.58 14.83
C ALA A 66 -29.98 2.49 13.81
N ALA A 67 -30.71 2.83 12.75
CA ALA A 67 -31.11 1.90 11.69
C ALA A 67 -29.90 1.27 10.98
N GLN A 68 -28.86 2.05 10.68
CA GLN A 68 -27.61 1.53 10.12
C GLN A 68 -26.90 0.56 11.08
N ARG A 69 -26.84 0.86 12.38
CA ARG A 69 -26.25 -0.05 13.38
C ARG A 69 -27.09 -1.32 13.56
N ILE A 70 -28.41 -1.21 13.58
CA ILE A 70 -29.32 -2.37 13.62
C ILE A 70 -29.06 -3.29 12.42
N ALA A 71 -28.99 -2.73 11.21
CA ALA A 71 -28.69 -3.50 10.01
C ALA A 71 -27.30 -4.18 10.11
N TYR A 72 -26.28 -3.45 10.55
CA TYR A 72 -24.93 -3.98 10.76
C TYR A 72 -24.90 -5.16 11.75
N LEU A 73 -25.60 -5.05 12.89
CA LEU A 73 -25.65 -6.09 13.92
C LEU A 73 -26.44 -7.31 13.42
N LYS A 74 -27.61 -7.11 12.80
CA LYS A 74 -28.42 -8.22 12.27
C LYS A 74 -27.68 -9.03 11.21
N ASP A 75 -26.94 -8.36 10.33
CA ASP A 75 -26.11 -8.97 9.29
C ASP A 75 -24.90 -9.76 9.85
N ARG A 76 -24.57 -9.57 11.14
CA ARG A 76 -23.45 -10.22 11.85
C ARG A 76 -23.87 -11.01 13.08
N SER A 77 -25.16 -11.27 13.25
CA SER A 77 -25.63 -12.04 14.42
C SER A 77 -25.24 -13.50 14.29
N GLU A 78 -25.28 -14.06 13.08
CA GLU A 78 -24.98 -15.46 12.75
C GLU A 78 -25.63 -16.47 13.73
N GLY A 79 -26.77 -16.11 14.32
CA GLY A 79 -27.48 -16.87 15.35
C GLY A 79 -27.40 -16.23 16.74
N ASP A 80 -26.21 -16.05 17.31
CA ASP A 80 -26.04 -15.75 18.75
C ASP A 80 -24.93 -14.74 19.10
N PHE A 81 -24.47 -13.95 18.13
CA PHE A 81 -23.41 -12.93 18.28
C PHE A 81 -22.05 -13.43 18.82
N ARG A 82 -21.89 -14.71 19.20
CA ARG A 82 -20.62 -15.23 19.73
C ARG A 82 -19.47 -15.07 18.72
N PRO A 83 -19.65 -15.32 17.41
CA PRO A 83 -18.62 -15.02 16.41
C PRO A 83 -18.23 -13.54 16.41
N LEU A 84 -19.21 -12.64 16.48
CA LEU A 84 -18.97 -11.19 16.45
C LEU A 84 -18.20 -10.72 17.70
N VAL A 85 -18.51 -11.27 18.88
CA VAL A 85 -17.75 -11.01 20.12
C VAL A 85 -16.29 -11.42 19.97
N ALA A 86 -16.04 -12.62 19.47
CA ALA A 86 -14.68 -13.12 19.26
C ALA A 86 -13.90 -12.26 18.24
N PHE A 87 -14.53 -11.94 17.11
CA PHE A 87 -13.96 -11.05 16.10
C PHE A 87 -13.61 -9.66 16.65
N GLU A 88 -14.54 -9.01 17.36
CA GLU A 88 -14.32 -7.66 17.90
C GLU A 88 -13.26 -7.65 19.01
N LYS A 89 -13.18 -8.71 19.84
CA LYS A 89 -12.08 -8.88 20.80
C LYS A 89 -10.73 -8.95 20.09
N GLN A 90 -10.62 -9.78 19.06
CA GLN A 90 -9.37 -9.90 18.29
C GLN A 90 -9.01 -8.60 17.56
N ARG A 91 -9.99 -7.93 16.94
CA ARG A 91 -9.78 -6.67 16.22
C ARG A 91 -9.24 -5.56 17.13
N ARG A 92 -9.61 -5.56 18.41
CA ARG A 92 -9.14 -4.58 19.40
C ARG A 92 -7.73 -4.87 19.94
N VAL A 93 -7.12 -6.01 19.61
CA VAL A 93 -5.73 -6.33 20.03
C VAL A 93 -4.74 -5.42 19.28
N ARG A 94 -4.01 -4.59 20.05
CA ARG A 94 -3.02 -3.63 19.53
C ARG A 94 -1.69 -4.26 19.13
N GLU A 95 -1.31 -5.34 19.77
CA GLU A 95 -0.06 -6.06 19.52
C GLU A 95 -0.37 -7.57 19.49
N PRO A 96 -0.90 -8.07 18.36
CA PRO A 96 -1.21 -9.48 18.23
C PRO A 96 0.10 -10.27 18.24
N ASN A 97 0.06 -11.45 18.83
CA ASN A 97 1.12 -12.44 18.63
C ASN A 97 0.58 -13.63 17.81
N ALA A 98 1.52 -14.40 17.26
CA ALA A 98 1.20 -15.53 16.38
C ALA A 98 0.32 -16.58 17.08
N ALA A 99 0.61 -16.93 18.33
CA ALA A 99 -0.13 -17.95 19.08
C ALA A 99 -1.59 -17.55 19.35
N GLN A 100 -1.83 -16.27 19.68
CA GLN A 100 -3.18 -15.73 19.84
C GLN A 100 -3.96 -15.76 18.53
N LEU A 101 -3.32 -15.37 17.42
CA LEU A 101 -3.97 -15.36 16.12
C LEU A 101 -4.29 -16.77 15.62
N GLU A 102 -3.41 -17.75 15.85
CA GLU A 102 -3.68 -19.16 15.57
C GLU A 102 -4.83 -19.72 16.41
N ALA A 103 -4.91 -19.33 17.69
CA ALA A 103 -6.03 -19.73 18.54
C ALA A 103 -7.36 -19.14 18.02
N PHE A 104 -7.34 -17.88 17.59
CA PHE A 104 -8.48 -17.24 16.95
C PHE A 104 -8.84 -17.91 15.62
N GLU A 105 -7.87 -18.27 14.79
CA GLU A 105 -8.10 -19.00 13.54
C GLU A 105 -8.78 -20.36 13.77
N ARG A 106 -8.35 -21.12 14.79
CA ARG A 106 -9.04 -22.36 15.18
C ARG A 106 -10.49 -22.11 15.60
N GLN A 107 -10.76 -20.99 16.27
CA GLN A 107 -12.11 -20.58 16.65
C GLN A 107 -12.96 -20.23 15.40
N VAL A 108 -12.38 -19.49 14.45
CA VAL A 108 -13.03 -19.08 13.19
C VAL A 108 -13.43 -20.28 12.34
N ASN A 109 -12.66 -21.37 12.36
CA ASN A 109 -13.03 -22.63 11.69
C ASN A 109 -14.37 -23.20 12.18
N GLY A 110 -14.73 -22.94 13.44
CA GLY A 110 -16.00 -23.35 14.04
C GLY A 110 -17.14 -22.34 13.86
N PHE A 111 -16.91 -21.17 13.26
CA PHE A 111 -17.97 -20.20 13.02
C PHE A 111 -18.93 -20.70 11.92
N PRO A 112 -20.24 -20.35 12.01
CA PRO A 112 -21.17 -20.54 10.92
C PRO A 112 -20.67 -19.84 9.65
N ALA A 113 -21.02 -20.36 8.48
CA ALA A 113 -20.75 -19.67 7.24
C ALA A 113 -21.55 -18.36 7.21
N GLY A 114 -20.86 -17.23 7.13
CA GLY A 114 -21.47 -15.93 7.30
C GLY A 114 -20.48 -14.78 7.14
N ARG A 115 -20.96 -13.56 7.39
CA ARG A 115 -20.16 -12.36 7.19
C ARG A 115 -19.03 -12.21 8.21
N VAL A 116 -19.27 -12.53 9.48
CA VAL A 116 -18.26 -12.44 10.55
C VAL A 116 -17.14 -13.44 10.30
N ARG A 117 -17.46 -14.65 9.83
CA ARG A 117 -16.44 -15.62 9.45
C ARG A 117 -15.53 -15.09 8.33
N ARG A 118 -16.09 -14.52 7.26
CA ARG A 118 -15.31 -13.91 6.17
C ARG A 118 -14.46 -12.72 6.65
N GLU A 119 -15.04 -11.81 7.43
CA GLU A 119 -14.31 -10.67 8.02
C GLU A 119 -13.17 -11.14 8.96
N SER A 120 -13.38 -12.23 9.69
CA SER A 120 -12.37 -12.82 10.55
C SER A 120 -11.22 -13.42 9.74
N ARG A 121 -11.49 -14.11 8.63
CA ARG A 121 -10.45 -14.61 7.70
C ARG A 121 -9.61 -13.47 7.14
N ALA A 122 -10.27 -12.39 6.71
CA ALA A 122 -9.60 -11.19 6.24
C ALA A 122 -8.66 -10.61 7.31
N LEU A 123 -9.15 -10.46 8.55
CA LEU A 123 -8.37 -9.96 9.67
C LEU A 123 -7.15 -10.86 9.97
N ILE A 124 -7.31 -12.19 9.92
CA ILE A 124 -6.22 -13.15 10.14
C ILE A 124 -5.15 -12.98 9.06
N ALA A 125 -5.56 -13.00 7.78
CA ALA A 125 -4.64 -12.88 6.66
C ALA A 125 -3.87 -11.54 6.67
N ASP A 126 -4.59 -10.43 6.86
CA ASP A 126 -3.99 -9.09 6.98
C ASP A 126 -3.04 -9.00 8.18
N THR A 127 -3.39 -9.61 9.32
CA THR A 127 -2.54 -9.56 10.52
C THR A 127 -1.25 -10.34 10.32
N PHE A 128 -1.31 -11.54 9.75
CA PHE A 128 -0.09 -12.31 9.43
C PHE A 128 0.81 -11.54 8.47
N LEU A 129 0.25 -10.92 7.42
CA LEU A 129 1.02 -10.22 6.41
C LEU A 129 1.61 -8.90 6.93
N LEU A 130 0.77 -8.04 7.52
CA LEU A 130 1.10 -6.63 7.76
C LEU A 130 1.65 -6.36 9.16
N ARG A 131 1.27 -7.16 10.15
CA ARG A 131 1.62 -6.90 11.57
C ARG A 131 2.64 -7.90 12.11
N LEU A 132 2.56 -9.15 11.70
CA LEU A 132 3.49 -10.20 12.12
C LEU A 132 4.61 -10.45 11.12
N GLU A 133 4.51 -9.92 9.90
CA GLU A 133 5.47 -10.12 8.81
C GLU A 133 5.77 -11.61 8.54
N GLN A 134 4.73 -12.46 8.61
CA GLN A 134 4.80 -13.90 8.37
C GLN A 134 4.11 -14.25 7.05
N PRO A 135 4.74 -13.96 5.89
CA PRO A 135 4.11 -14.12 4.59
C PRO A 135 3.70 -15.56 4.27
N GLU A 136 4.43 -16.57 4.76
CA GLU A 136 4.09 -17.99 4.57
C GLU A 136 2.71 -18.31 5.14
N ARG A 137 2.42 -17.82 6.35
CA ARG A 137 1.14 -18.03 7.02
C ARG A 137 0.04 -17.16 6.44
N ALA A 138 0.39 -15.95 5.98
CA ALA A 138 -0.54 -15.09 5.27
C ALA A 138 -1.06 -15.76 4.00
N VAL A 139 -0.20 -16.45 3.23
CA VAL A 139 -0.61 -17.20 2.03
C VAL A 139 -1.72 -18.21 2.38
N SER A 140 -1.49 -19.09 3.36
CA SER A 140 -2.50 -20.07 3.78
C SER A 140 -3.80 -19.40 4.27
N ALA A 141 -3.69 -18.28 5.00
CA ALA A 141 -4.85 -17.55 5.49
C ALA A 141 -5.66 -16.87 4.37
N TYR A 142 -5.00 -16.30 3.34
CA TYR A 142 -5.68 -15.75 2.17
C TYR A 142 -6.31 -16.84 1.30
N GLU A 143 -5.67 -18.00 1.16
CA GLU A 143 -6.25 -19.16 0.47
C GLU A 143 -7.49 -19.67 1.21
N ALA A 144 -7.44 -19.76 2.54
CA ALA A 144 -8.61 -20.08 3.36
C ALA A 144 -9.72 -19.02 3.23
N TRP A 145 -9.37 -17.74 3.12
CA TRP A 145 -10.34 -16.68 2.88
C TRP A 145 -11.01 -16.84 1.51
N LEU A 146 -10.23 -17.02 0.44
CA LEU A 146 -10.74 -17.23 -0.93
C LEU A 146 -11.63 -18.47 -1.07
N ALA A 147 -11.47 -19.46 -0.19
CA ALA A 147 -12.32 -20.65 -0.14
C ALA A 147 -13.65 -20.43 0.60
N GLU A 148 -13.87 -19.29 1.26
CA GLU A 148 -15.13 -19.02 1.97
C GLU A 148 -16.29 -18.80 0.98
N PRO A 149 -17.46 -19.44 1.20
CA PRO A 149 -18.61 -19.26 0.34
C PRO A 149 -19.21 -17.84 0.47
N GLY A 150 -19.73 -17.33 -0.65
CA GLY A 150 -20.43 -16.05 -0.68
C GLY A 150 -19.54 -14.83 -0.50
N LEU A 151 -18.26 -14.91 -0.90
CA LEU A 151 -17.43 -13.72 -1.12
C LEU A 151 -18.08 -12.85 -2.20
N ASP A 152 -18.17 -11.55 -1.93
CA ASP A 152 -18.48 -10.58 -2.97
C ASP A 152 -17.23 -10.26 -3.82
N ASP A 153 -17.41 -9.61 -4.95
CA ASP A 153 -16.30 -9.27 -5.86
C ASP A 153 -15.23 -8.42 -5.18
N ALA A 154 -15.64 -7.55 -4.24
CA ALA A 154 -14.71 -6.66 -3.53
C ALA A 154 -13.81 -7.45 -2.57
N ASP A 155 -14.38 -8.36 -1.78
CA ASP A 155 -13.66 -9.25 -0.88
C ASP A 155 -12.78 -10.23 -1.66
N TRP A 156 -13.28 -10.80 -2.77
CA TRP A 156 -12.49 -11.67 -3.64
C TRP A 156 -11.27 -10.95 -4.24
N MET A 157 -11.46 -9.73 -4.76
CA MET A 157 -10.37 -8.91 -5.27
C MET A 157 -9.36 -8.56 -4.17
N ARG A 158 -9.83 -8.22 -2.97
CA ARG A 158 -8.97 -7.89 -1.83
C ARG A 158 -8.15 -9.10 -1.39
N ALA A 159 -8.78 -10.26 -1.23
CA ALA A 159 -8.10 -11.50 -0.84
C ALA A 159 -7.08 -11.93 -1.90
N THR A 160 -7.42 -11.84 -3.18
CA THR A 160 -6.51 -12.15 -4.30
C THR A 160 -5.30 -11.23 -4.34
N ASN A 161 -5.52 -9.92 -4.13
CA ASN A 161 -4.44 -8.94 -4.05
C ASN A 161 -3.51 -9.24 -2.85
N GLY A 162 -4.09 -9.50 -1.68
CA GLY A 162 -3.34 -9.85 -0.47
C GLY A 162 -2.52 -11.13 -0.63
N LEU A 163 -3.10 -12.18 -1.24
CA LEU A 163 -2.40 -13.42 -1.59
C LEU A 163 -1.20 -13.17 -2.50
N ALA A 164 -1.40 -12.37 -3.56
CA ALA A 164 -0.33 -12.02 -4.47
C ALA A 164 0.81 -11.27 -3.76
N ILE A 165 0.50 -10.31 -2.87
CA ILE A 165 1.52 -9.61 -2.09
C ILE A 165 2.26 -10.58 -1.15
N ALA A 166 1.54 -11.47 -0.46
CA ALA A 166 2.14 -12.45 0.43
C ALA A 166 3.13 -13.36 -0.34
N ARG A 167 2.74 -13.87 -1.51
CA ARG A 167 3.62 -14.65 -2.41
C ARG A 167 4.83 -13.85 -2.92
N ALA A 168 4.63 -12.58 -3.25
CA ALA A 168 5.73 -11.71 -3.66
C ALA A 168 6.77 -11.53 -2.55
N ARG A 169 6.35 -11.43 -1.28
CA ARG A 169 7.27 -11.38 -0.13
C ARG A 169 8.05 -12.69 0.09
N LEU A 170 7.51 -13.83 -0.34
CA LEU A 170 8.22 -15.12 -0.38
C LEU A 170 9.18 -15.25 -1.57
N GLY A 171 9.27 -14.24 -2.43
CA GLY A 171 10.12 -14.25 -3.63
C GLY A 171 9.46 -14.86 -4.86
N ASP A 172 8.20 -15.29 -4.78
CA ASP A 172 7.39 -15.73 -5.94
C ASP A 172 6.76 -14.52 -6.66
N LEU A 173 7.61 -13.70 -7.26
CA LEU A 173 7.20 -12.49 -7.97
C LEU A 173 6.42 -12.80 -9.26
N SER A 174 6.83 -13.85 -9.97
CA SER A 174 6.19 -14.25 -11.23
C SER A 174 4.79 -14.83 -10.99
N GLY A 175 4.64 -15.74 -10.03
CA GLY A 175 3.34 -16.32 -9.67
C GLY A 175 2.39 -15.27 -9.08
N SER A 176 2.91 -14.33 -8.29
CA SER A 176 2.16 -13.16 -7.81
C SER A 176 1.61 -12.31 -8.95
N LEU A 177 2.44 -11.96 -9.93
CA LEU A 177 2.02 -11.15 -11.07
C LEU A 177 1.02 -11.85 -11.97
N ASP A 178 1.20 -13.15 -12.22
CA ASP A 178 0.26 -13.98 -12.98
C ASP A 178 -1.10 -14.04 -12.28
N THR A 179 -1.10 -14.21 -10.95
CA THR A 179 -2.32 -14.19 -10.12
C THR A 179 -3.05 -12.85 -10.28
N LEU A 180 -2.36 -11.72 -10.17
CA LEU A 180 -2.95 -10.39 -10.34
C LEU A 180 -3.50 -10.17 -11.77
N LYS A 181 -2.79 -10.63 -12.80
CA LYS A 181 -3.22 -10.48 -14.20
C LYS A 181 -4.46 -11.32 -14.50
N LYS A 182 -4.48 -12.59 -14.09
CA LYS A 182 -5.64 -13.48 -14.24
C LYS A 182 -6.87 -12.96 -13.52
N ALA A 183 -6.68 -12.27 -12.40
CA ALA A 183 -7.74 -11.63 -11.64
C ALA A 183 -8.22 -10.28 -12.20
N GLY A 184 -7.67 -9.81 -13.33
CA GLY A 184 -7.99 -8.48 -13.88
C GLY A 184 -7.42 -7.31 -13.06
N LEU A 185 -6.49 -7.57 -12.14
CA LEU A 185 -5.87 -6.59 -11.24
C LEU A 185 -4.50 -6.08 -11.75
N GLY A 186 -4.09 -6.45 -12.97
CA GLY A 186 -2.78 -6.09 -13.53
C GLY A 186 -2.51 -4.59 -13.68
N ALA A 187 -3.56 -3.76 -13.75
CA ALA A 187 -3.44 -2.30 -13.83
C ALA A 187 -3.32 -1.62 -12.44
N ARG A 188 -3.48 -2.37 -11.35
CA ARG A 188 -3.42 -1.79 -10.00
C ARG A 188 -1.99 -1.46 -9.56
N THR A 189 -1.89 -0.65 -8.51
CA THR A 189 -0.60 -0.19 -7.99
C THR A 189 0.21 -1.38 -7.47
N GLU A 190 -0.43 -2.37 -6.86
CA GLU A 190 0.19 -3.59 -6.34
C GLU A 190 0.85 -4.43 -7.43
N ALA A 191 0.19 -4.61 -8.58
CA ALA A 191 0.80 -5.27 -9.72
C ALA A 191 2.04 -4.53 -10.21
N THR A 192 2.03 -3.19 -10.16
CA THR A 192 3.19 -2.35 -10.51
C THR A 192 4.34 -2.54 -9.51
N TYR A 193 4.04 -2.66 -8.22
CA TYR A 193 5.05 -2.98 -7.19
C TYR A 193 5.70 -4.35 -7.44
N VAL A 194 4.91 -5.37 -7.76
CA VAL A 194 5.42 -6.72 -8.06
C VAL A 194 6.24 -6.73 -9.34
N GLU A 195 5.78 -6.05 -10.40
CA GLU A 195 6.54 -5.87 -11.65
C GLU A 195 7.89 -5.19 -11.41
N LEU A 196 7.91 -4.12 -10.60
CA LEU A 196 9.14 -3.43 -10.23
C LEU A 196 10.08 -4.30 -9.41
N ALA A 197 9.56 -5.10 -8.47
CA ALA A 197 10.36 -6.05 -7.71
C ALA A 197 10.99 -7.10 -8.64
N LEU A 198 10.24 -7.58 -9.65
CA LEU A 198 10.74 -8.54 -10.64
C LEU A 198 11.85 -7.92 -11.49
N VAL A 199 11.65 -6.68 -11.97
CA VAL A 199 12.69 -5.93 -12.68
C VAL A 199 13.92 -5.74 -11.79
N ARG A 200 13.74 -5.36 -10.53
CA ARG A 200 14.84 -5.14 -9.58
C ARG A 200 15.72 -6.36 -9.37
N ARG A 201 15.11 -7.55 -9.29
CA ARG A 201 15.81 -8.82 -9.13
C ARG A 201 16.86 -9.05 -10.23
N TRP A 202 16.57 -8.62 -11.46
CA TRP A 202 17.45 -8.84 -12.62
C TRP A 202 18.26 -7.60 -13.01
N ALA A 203 17.66 -6.42 -12.96
CA ALA A 203 18.27 -5.18 -13.40
C ALA A 203 19.44 -4.77 -12.49
N ARG A 204 19.38 -5.04 -11.18
CA ARG A 204 20.46 -4.72 -10.25
C ARG A 204 21.75 -5.51 -10.53
N PRO A 205 21.76 -6.86 -10.58
CA PRO A 205 22.97 -7.61 -10.94
C PRO A 205 23.43 -7.30 -12.37
N ALA A 206 22.51 -7.16 -13.33
CA ALA A 206 22.86 -6.78 -14.70
C ALA A 206 23.57 -5.42 -14.75
N SER A 207 23.10 -4.43 -13.99
CA SER A 207 23.73 -3.11 -13.90
C SER A 207 25.15 -3.19 -13.34
N PHE A 208 25.38 -3.97 -12.28
CA PHE A 208 26.72 -4.17 -11.74
C PHE A 208 27.65 -4.90 -12.72
N LEU A 209 27.16 -5.91 -13.45
CA LEU A 209 27.94 -6.61 -14.47
C LEU A 209 28.34 -5.68 -15.62
N ILE A 210 27.42 -4.84 -16.10
CA ILE A 210 27.69 -3.84 -17.14
C ILE A 210 28.75 -2.85 -16.67
N LEU A 211 28.62 -2.33 -15.44
CA LEU A 211 29.60 -1.39 -14.88
C LEU A 211 30.97 -2.04 -14.66
N GLY A 212 31.00 -3.25 -14.10
CA GLY A 212 32.24 -4.01 -13.90
C GLY A 212 32.95 -4.28 -15.22
N ALA A 213 32.22 -4.73 -16.25
CA ALA A 213 32.78 -4.95 -17.59
C ALA A 213 33.36 -3.66 -18.19
N PHE A 214 32.66 -2.53 -18.01
CA PHE A 214 33.12 -1.24 -18.51
C PHE A 214 34.39 -0.75 -17.79
N VAL A 215 34.47 -0.91 -16.47
CA VAL A 215 35.67 -0.60 -15.69
C VAL A 215 36.84 -1.48 -16.10
N VAL A 216 36.63 -2.80 -16.25
CA VAL A 216 37.68 -3.74 -16.66
C VAL A 216 38.21 -3.40 -18.06
N LEU A 217 37.33 -3.08 -19.02
CA LEU A 217 37.74 -2.59 -20.33
C LEU A 217 38.53 -1.29 -20.22
N GLY A 218 38.08 -0.37 -19.37
CA GLY A 218 38.80 0.86 -19.03
C GLY A 218 40.22 0.61 -18.56
N LEU A 219 40.42 -0.34 -17.65
CA LEU A 219 41.73 -0.70 -17.12
C LEU A 219 42.60 -1.39 -18.18
N ILE A 220 42.06 -2.34 -18.95
CA ILE A 220 42.81 -3.08 -19.98
C ILE A 220 43.31 -2.14 -21.08
N PHE A 221 42.45 -1.26 -21.59
CA PHE A 221 42.82 -0.33 -22.66
C PHE A 221 43.57 0.89 -22.12
N GLY A 222 43.22 1.37 -20.93
CA GLY A 222 43.87 2.51 -20.27
C GLY A 222 45.28 2.21 -19.79
N ALA A 223 45.56 1.00 -19.29
CA ALA A 223 46.91 0.62 -18.84
C ALA A 223 47.93 0.49 -19.99
N ARG A 224 47.47 0.30 -21.24
CA ARG A 224 48.34 0.17 -22.42
C ARG A 224 48.90 1.50 -22.93
N LYS A 225 48.34 2.63 -22.52
CA LYS A 225 48.83 3.97 -22.87
C LYS A 225 49.11 4.75 -21.59
N ASN A 226 49.97 5.76 -21.64
CA ASN A 226 50.16 6.66 -20.50
C ASN A 226 48.81 7.28 -20.16
N LEU A 227 48.18 6.86 -19.05
CA LEU A 227 46.83 7.24 -18.61
C LEU A 227 46.61 8.76 -18.61
N LEU A 228 47.69 9.50 -18.34
CA LEU A 228 47.72 10.96 -18.30
C LEU A 228 47.60 11.61 -19.70
N SER A 229 47.94 10.92 -20.78
CA SER A 229 47.87 11.46 -22.14
C SER A 229 46.43 11.63 -22.67
N GLY A 230 45.45 10.95 -22.06
CA GLY A 230 44.03 11.11 -22.40
C GLY A 230 43.31 12.24 -21.63
N LEU A 231 43.96 12.80 -20.61
CA LEU A 231 43.41 13.85 -19.75
C LEU A 231 43.67 15.23 -20.36
N SER A 232 42.93 15.57 -21.41
CA SER A 232 42.91 16.93 -21.93
C SER A 232 42.05 17.85 -21.03
N PRO A 233 42.28 19.17 -21.02
CA PRO A 233 41.38 20.12 -20.34
C PRO A 233 39.91 19.98 -20.77
N LEU A 234 39.67 19.66 -22.05
CA LEU A 234 38.34 19.40 -22.59
C LEU A 234 37.70 18.14 -21.96
N SER A 235 38.50 17.09 -21.75
CA SER A 235 38.07 15.85 -21.10
C SER A 235 37.63 16.11 -19.66
N LEU A 236 38.43 16.89 -18.91
CA LEU A 236 38.11 17.27 -17.53
C LEU A 236 36.86 18.15 -17.48
N PHE A 237 36.69 19.07 -18.42
CA PHE A 237 35.49 19.88 -18.54
C PHE A 237 34.24 19.01 -18.81
N ALA A 238 34.32 18.02 -19.70
CA ALA A 238 33.21 17.11 -19.98
C ALA A 238 32.81 16.27 -18.75
N VAL A 239 33.79 15.80 -17.97
CA VAL A 239 33.54 15.08 -16.71
C VAL A 239 32.90 16.02 -15.67
N ALA A 240 33.44 17.23 -15.51
CA ALA A 240 32.89 18.23 -14.60
C ALA A 240 31.46 18.65 -15.00
N TRP A 241 31.18 18.77 -16.30
CA TRP A 241 29.86 19.11 -16.83
C TRP A 241 28.85 17.99 -16.56
N THR A 242 29.21 16.74 -16.85
CA THR A 242 28.34 15.58 -16.66
C THR A 242 28.01 15.30 -15.19
N ALA A 243 28.93 15.57 -14.26
CA ALA A 243 28.65 15.50 -12.81
C ALA A 243 27.97 16.76 -12.25
N GLY A 244 28.43 17.94 -12.66
CA GLY A 244 28.04 19.21 -12.07
C GLY A 244 26.64 19.67 -12.49
N LEU A 245 26.27 19.51 -13.76
CA LEU A 245 24.99 19.99 -14.27
C LEU A 245 23.78 19.34 -13.56
N PRO A 246 23.73 18.01 -13.36
CA PRO A 246 22.63 17.39 -12.60
C PRO A 246 22.54 17.89 -11.15
N LEU A 247 23.68 18.08 -10.48
CA LEU A 247 23.73 18.57 -9.10
C LEU A 247 23.17 20.00 -8.98
N VAL A 248 23.53 20.89 -9.92
CA VAL A 248 23.04 22.27 -9.95
C VAL A 248 21.53 22.32 -10.22
N ILE A 249 21.04 21.51 -11.17
CA ILE A 249 19.60 21.43 -11.47
C ILE A 249 18.82 20.96 -10.23
N ALA A 250 19.32 19.91 -9.57
CA ALA A 250 18.70 19.33 -8.39
C ALA A 250 18.66 20.28 -7.19
N ALA A 251 19.78 20.96 -6.91
CA ALA A 251 19.88 21.95 -5.85
C ALA A 251 18.87 23.10 -6.03
N ARG A 252 18.48 23.40 -7.27
CA ARG A 252 17.57 24.50 -7.60
C ARG A 252 16.09 24.12 -7.60
N HIS A 253 15.72 22.88 -7.91
CA HIS A 253 14.31 22.53 -8.17
C HIS A 253 13.64 21.71 -7.07
N ARG A 254 14.34 20.76 -6.42
CA ARG A 254 13.76 19.94 -5.35
C ARG A 254 14.83 19.50 -4.36
N PRO A 255 14.78 19.95 -3.09
CA PRO A 255 15.76 19.54 -2.09
C PRO A 255 15.73 18.02 -1.89
N GLU A 256 14.57 17.36 -1.98
CA GLU A 256 14.41 15.89 -1.84
C GLU A 256 15.35 15.08 -2.76
N THR A 257 15.64 15.58 -3.97
CA THR A 257 16.42 14.87 -5.00
C THR A 257 17.94 14.91 -4.79
N TRP A 258 18.44 15.67 -3.81
CA TRP A 258 19.88 15.83 -3.60
C TRP A 258 20.61 14.50 -3.37
N ARG A 259 19.99 13.57 -2.63
CA ARG A 259 20.57 12.25 -2.34
C ARG A 259 20.75 11.43 -3.61
N THR A 260 19.72 11.33 -4.45
CA THR A 260 19.78 10.64 -5.74
C THR A 260 20.90 11.19 -6.61
N MET A 261 21.06 12.51 -6.61
CA MET A 261 22.00 13.20 -7.48
C MET A 261 23.45 13.08 -7.00
N LEU A 262 23.67 12.99 -5.69
CA LEU A 262 24.97 12.64 -5.13
C LEU A 262 25.44 11.23 -5.48
N PHE A 263 24.53 10.28 -5.68
CA PHE A 263 24.89 8.96 -6.20
C PHE A 263 25.08 8.95 -7.71
N LEU A 264 24.24 9.70 -8.43
CA LEU A 264 24.26 9.75 -9.88
C LEU A 264 25.53 10.42 -10.43
N ALA A 265 25.87 11.60 -9.92
CA ALA A 265 26.98 12.43 -10.42
C ALA A 265 28.36 11.74 -10.45
N PRO A 266 28.84 11.08 -9.37
CA PRO A 266 30.12 10.37 -9.42
C PRO A 266 30.08 9.16 -10.36
N GLY A 267 28.95 8.46 -10.44
CA GLY A 267 28.78 7.33 -11.35
C GLY A 267 28.88 7.76 -12.82
N THR A 268 28.18 8.82 -13.22
CA THR A 268 28.22 9.34 -14.60
C THR A 268 29.57 9.96 -14.94
N ALA A 269 30.22 10.65 -13.99
CA ALA A 269 31.58 11.15 -14.15
C ALA A 269 32.58 10.02 -14.39
N LEU A 270 32.51 8.94 -13.62
CA LEU A 270 33.41 7.79 -13.79
C LEU A 270 33.24 7.14 -15.17
N VAL A 271 31.99 6.91 -15.61
CA VAL A 271 31.72 6.32 -16.92
C VAL A 271 32.22 7.24 -18.04
N THR A 272 32.02 8.56 -17.91
CA THR A 272 32.49 9.55 -18.89
C THR A 272 34.02 9.60 -18.96
N LEU A 273 34.68 9.61 -17.79
CA LEU A 273 36.14 9.60 -17.69
C LEU A 273 36.73 8.36 -18.34
N LEU A 274 36.19 7.18 -18.05
CA LEU A 274 36.65 5.92 -18.64
C LEU A 274 36.44 5.90 -20.16
N ALA A 275 35.30 6.38 -20.66
CA ALA A 275 35.06 6.48 -22.09
C ALA A 275 36.11 7.36 -22.80
N LEU A 276 36.48 8.49 -22.19
CA LEU A 276 37.49 9.41 -22.71
C LEU A 276 38.90 8.82 -22.67
N LEU A 277 39.21 8.01 -21.64
CA LEU A 277 40.50 7.32 -21.53
C LEU A 277 40.65 6.18 -22.56
N ILE A 278 39.57 5.46 -22.85
CA ILE A 278 39.60 4.30 -23.77
C ILE A 278 39.61 4.76 -25.24
N GLY A 279 38.86 5.81 -25.58
CA GLY A 279 38.61 6.24 -26.96
C GLY A 279 39.86 6.34 -27.86
N PRO A 280 40.95 7.02 -27.43
CA PRO A 280 42.19 7.13 -28.20
C PRO A 280 42.94 5.81 -28.41
N GLY A 281 42.64 4.77 -27.63
CA GLY A 281 43.23 3.44 -27.75
C GLY A 281 42.59 2.54 -28.82
N LEU A 282 41.46 2.98 -29.40
CA LEU A 282 40.68 2.15 -30.32
C LEU A 282 40.98 2.49 -31.79
N GLU A 283 41.74 1.62 -32.44
CA GLU A 283 42.13 1.75 -33.86
C GLU A 283 41.01 1.32 -34.81
N ARG A 284 40.20 0.33 -34.43
CA ARG A 284 39.14 -0.23 -35.28
C ARG A 284 37.79 0.45 -35.03
N SER A 285 37.06 0.75 -36.10
CA SER A 285 35.73 1.36 -36.03
C SER A 285 34.71 0.50 -35.28
N SER A 286 34.82 -0.84 -35.37
CA SER A 286 33.97 -1.78 -34.62
C SER A 286 34.17 -1.67 -33.11
N GLN A 287 35.41 -1.53 -32.63
CA GLN A 287 35.71 -1.36 -31.21
C GLN A 287 35.11 -0.06 -30.67
N ARG A 288 35.18 1.03 -31.45
CA ARG A 288 34.58 2.31 -31.06
C ARG A 288 33.06 2.21 -30.90
N ARG A 289 32.38 1.51 -31.81
CA ARG A 289 30.93 1.27 -31.70
C ARG A 289 30.58 0.47 -30.44
N VAL A 290 31.33 -0.59 -30.15
CA VAL A 290 31.13 -1.39 -28.93
C VAL A 290 31.34 -0.55 -27.67
N LEU A 291 32.38 0.29 -27.64
CA LEU A 291 32.63 1.19 -26.51
C LEU A 291 31.48 2.19 -26.31
N VAL A 292 30.97 2.79 -27.39
CA VAL A 292 29.84 3.73 -27.31
C VAL A 292 28.60 3.04 -26.75
N VAL A 293 28.26 1.85 -27.28
CA VAL A 293 27.10 1.07 -26.78
C VAL A 293 27.28 0.74 -25.30
N LEU A 294 28.46 0.23 -24.89
CA LEU A 294 28.73 -0.08 -23.49
C LEU A 294 28.71 1.17 -22.61
N GLY A 295 29.26 2.29 -23.06
CA GLY A 295 29.24 3.55 -22.33
C GLY A 295 27.81 4.07 -22.12
N VAL A 296 26.94 3.96 -23.12
CA VAL A 296 25.51 4.29 -22.99
C VAL A 296 24.84 3.34 -21.99
N LEU A 297 25.06 2.03 -22.10
CA LEU A 297 24.52 1.03 -21.17
C LEU A 297 25.01 1.26 -19.73
N SER A 298 26.27 1.65 -19.53
CA SER A 298 26.82 2.00 -18.22
C SER A 298 26.17 3.25 -17.64
N HIS A 299 25.88 4.27 -18.45
CA HIS A 299 25.10 5.43 -17.99
C HIS A 299 23.69 5.02 -17.56
N VAL A 300 23.00 4.20 -18.36
CA VAL A 300 21.68 3.66 -18.00
C VAL A 300 21.75 2.84 -16.71
N ALA A 301 22.79 2.03 -16.53
CA ALA A 301 23.02 1.26 -15.31
C ALA A 301 23.24 2.15 -14.08
N VAL A 302 24.04 3.23 -14.19
CA VAL A 302 24.23 4.22 -13.10
C VAL A 302 22.91 4.90 -12.78
N VAL A 303 22.16 5.35 -13.78
CA VAL A 303 20.85 5.98 -13.59
C VAL A 303 19.89 5.03 -12.90
N TYR A 304 19.81 3.79 -13.37
CA TYR A 304 18.98 2.76 -12.76
C TYR A 304 19.35 2.54 -11.29
N LEU A 305 20.62 2.33 -10.96
CA LEU A 305 21.07 2.10 -9.59
C LEU A 305 20.83 3.31 -8.68
N ALA A 306 21.02 4.54 -9.19
CA ALA A 306 20.72 5.76 -8.45
C ALA A 306 19.22 5.90 -8.16
N LEU A 307 18.36 5.62 -9.15
CA LEU A 307 16.90 5.64 -8.97
C LEU A 307 16.41 4.51 -8.05
N ASP A 308 17.02 3.33 -8.13
CA ASP A 308 16.72 2.21 -7.26
C ASP A 308 17.06 2.51 -5.80
N HIS A 309 18.26 3.05 -5.56
CA HIS A 309 18.74 3.46 -4.24
C HIS A 309 17.88 4.57 -3.62
N ALA A 310 17.36 5.48 -4.43
CA ALA A 310 16.49 6.56 -3.99
C ALA A 310 15.01 6.15 -3.87
N GLU A 311 14.66 4.89 -4.10
CA GLU A 311 13.28 4.39 -4.15
C GLU A 311 12.36 5.14 -5.15
N ALA A 312 12.96 5.86 -6.11
CA ALA A 312 12.26 6.77 -7.01
C ALA A 312 11.66 6.07 -8.26
N LEU A 313 12.07 4.82 -8.52
CA LEU A 313 11.59 4.03 -9.68
C LEU A 313 10.06 3.90 -9.70
N LEU A 314 9.45 3.70 -8.54
CA LEU A 314 8.00 3.57 -8.44
C LEU A 314 7.27 4.86 -8.85
N GLY A 315 7.71 6.00 -8.32
CA GLY A 315 7.10 7.29 -8.63
C GLY A 315 7.14 7.59 -10.14
N LEU A 316 8.25 7.26 -10.78
CA LEU A 316 8.45 7.45 -12.22
C LEU A 316 7.53 6.54 -13.06
N VAL A 317 7.47 5.24 -12.76
CA VAL A 317 6.57 4.32 -13.48
C VAL A 317 5.10 4.72 -13.28
N MET A 318 4.74 5.13 -12.07
CA MET A 318 3.38 5.58 -11.76
C MET A 318 3.01 6.89 -12.47
N SER A 319 3.97 7.80 -12.70
CA SER A 319 3.71 9.01 -13.50
C SER A 319 3.46 8.69 -14.98
N PHE A 320 4.19 7.73 -15.55
CA PHE A 320 4.02 7.35 -16.96
C PHE A 320 2.70 6.62 -17.23
N ARG A 321 2.16 5.86 -16.26
CA ARG A 321 0.84 5.20 -16.44
C ARG A 321 -0.36 6.13 -16.32
N ARG A 322 -0.19 7.34 -15.79
CA ARG A 322 -1.29 8.31 -15.62
C ARG A 322 -1.45 9.28 -16.79
N GLY A 323 -0.43 9.39 -17.66
CA GLY A 323 -0.46 10.23 -18.86
C GLY A 323 -0.87 9.42 -20.08
#